data_AF-A0A959P416-F1
#
_entry.id   AF-A0A959P416-F1
#
_cell.length_a   1.000
_cell.length_b   1.000
_cell.length_c   1.000
_cell.angle_alpha   90.00
_cell.angle_beta   90.00
_cell.angle_gamma   90.00
#
_symmetry.space_group_name_H-M   'P 1'
#
loop_
_entity.id
_entity.type
_entity.pdbx_description
1 polymer ?
#
loop_
_entity_poly.entity_id
_entity_poly.type
_entity_poly.pdbx_seq_one_letter_code
_entity_poly.pdbx_strand_id
1 'polypeptide(L)'
;MKKIFLSFFTFFCLLSSLFASGFQINEHGSKAMGMGGAFTALANDPSAIYFNPAGITQLYGTHLLGGSTLILPSSSFRGPAPQITENNLESQIFTPIHLYATHNVYDKLFLGLGVGNNYGLGTKWEDDWIGKYMAVETEIRTFFFNLVASYEIIPELSVGFGYVFTYGDVIIGRNINLSPFNANPYLELEGNGTGSGFTAGILAKPTKALSIGVSYRSQVTVEFEGDATPSNYPDQFNGLLP
;
A
#
# COMPACT_ATOMS: atom_id res chain seq x y z
N MET A 1 -35.77 -13.31 15.24
CA MET A 1 -34.38 -12.97 15.61
C MET A 1 -33.37 -14.04 15.18
N LYS A 2 -33.48 -15.31 15.61
CA LYS A 2 -32.54 -16.38 15.21
C LYS A 2 -32.39 -16.58 13.69
N LYS A 3 -33.48 -16.53 12.91
CA LYS A 3 -33.45 -16.71 11.44
C LYS A 3 -32.76 -15.55 10.71
N ILE A 4 -32.93 -14.31 11.18
CA ILE A 4 -32.27 -13.13 10.61
C ILE A 4 -30.76 -13.18 10.90
N PHE A 5 -30.38 -13.55 12.12
CA PHE A 5 -28.98 -13.71 12.50
C PHE A 5 -28.29 -14.83 11.69
N LEU A 6 -29.00 -15.95 11.47
CA LEU A 6 -28.51 -17.06 10.64
C LEU A 6 -28.36 -16.65 9.17
N SER A 7 -29.34 -15.92 8.61
CA SER A 7 -29.23 -15.41 7.23
C SER A 7 -28.11 -14.38 7.06
N PHE A 8 -27.85 -13.53 8.06
CA PHE A 8 -26.75 -12.57 8.04
C PHE A 8 -25.39 -13.29 8.10
N PHE A 9 -25.29 -14.32 8.94
CA PHE A 9 -24.09 -15.17 9.05
C PHE A 9 -23.82 -15.95 7.75
N THR A 10 -24.86 -16.51 7.12
CA THR A 10 -24.73 -17.21 5.83
C THR A 10 -24.32 -16.28 4.69
N PHE A 11 -24.83 -15.03 4.67
CA PHE A 11 -24.42 -14.02 3.68
C PHE A 11 -22.94 -13.64 3.83
N PHE A 12 -22.44 -13.55 5.06
CA PHE A 12 -21.04 -13.23 5.34
C PHE A 12 -20.08 -14.37 4.95
N CYS A 13 -20.50 -15.63 5.10
CA CYS A 13 -19.72 -16.81 4.70
C CYS A 13 -19.61 -17.01 3.17
N LEU A 14 -20.40 -16.29 2.36
CA LEU A 14 -20.37 -16.36 0.89
C LEU A 14 -19.42 -15.32 0.26
N LEU A 15 -18.77 -14.48 1.07
CA LEU A 15 -17.72 -13.59 0.59
C LEU A 15 -16.46 -14.42 0.32
N SER A 16 -16.29 -14.82 -0.93
CA SER A 16 -15.04 -15.41 -1.40
C SER A 16 -13.88 -14.46 -1.12
N SER A 17 -12.77 -15.01 -0.59
CA SER A 17 -11.52 -14.27 -0.47
C SER A 17 -11.04 -13.87 -1.86
N LEU A 18 -11.20 -12.58 -2.20
CA LEU A 18 -10.58 -12.03 -3.39
C LEU A 18 -9.14 -11.66 -3.04
N PHE A 19 -8.17 -12.44 -3.51
CA PHE A 19 -6.73 -12.18 -3.33
C PHE A 19 -6.26 -11.01 -4.22
N ALA A 20 -6.82 -9.82 -4.02
CA ALA A 20 -6.64 -8.64 -4.86
C ALA A 20 -5.81 -7.52 -4.20
N SER A 21 -5.07 -7.83 -3.12
CA SER A 21 -4.26 -6.82 -2.43
C SER A 21 -3.09 -6.32 -3.29
N GLY A 22 -2.62 -7.12 -4.25
CA GLY A 22 -1.48 -6.76 -5.10
C GLY A 22 -0.28 -6.33 -4.27
N PHE A 23 0.20 -5.11 -4.50
CA PHE A 23 1.30 -4.47 -3.76
C PHE A 23 0.80 -3.44 -2.72
N GLN A 24 -0.46 -3.53 -2.29
CA GLN A 24 -0.99 -2.69 -1.22
C GLN A 24 -0.41 -3.11 0.12
N ILE A 25 -0.01 -2.12 0.91
CA ILE A 25 0.44 -2.27 2.30
C ILE A 25 -0.72 -1.84 3.20
N ASN A 26 -1.09 -2.67 4.16
CA ASN A 26 -2.22 -2.44 5.07
C ASN A 26 -1.77 -2.20 6.52
N GLU A 27 -0.47 -2.18 6.76
CA GLU A 27 0.23 -2.08 8.03
C GLU A 27 0.19 -0.67 8.67
N HIS A 28 -1.00 -0.07 8.70
CA HIS A 28 -1.27 1.22 9.30
C HIS A 28 -1.85 1.01 10.70
N GLY A 29 -1.06 1.25 11.75
CA GLY A 29 -1.50 1.12 13.14
C GLY A 29 -1.65 -0.32 13.65
N SER A 30 -0.95 -0.64 14.74
CA SER A 30 -0.94 -1.99 15.32
C SER A 30 -2.32 -2.48 15.79
N LYS A 31 -3.19 -1.56 16.23
CA LYS A 31 -4.56 -1.89 16.65
C LYS A 31 -5.40 -2.38 15.48
N ALA A 32 -5.39 -1.66 14.35
CA ALA A 32 -6.11 -2.05 13.16
C ALA A 32 -5.55 -3.36 12.57
N MET A 33 -4.23 -3.54 12.59
CA MET A 33 -3.56 -4.80 12.23
C MET A 33 -4.02 -5.97 13.09
N GLY A 34 -4.07 -5.81 14.42
CA GLY A 34 -4.59 -6.82 15.34
C GLY A 34 -6.06 -7.19 15.11
N MET A 35 -6.80 -6.35 14.38
CA MET A 35 -8.18 -6.58 13.97
C MET A 35 -8.30 -7.08 12.51
N GLY A 36 -7.18 -7.44 11.87
CA GLY A 36 -7.18 -7.87 10.46
C GLY A 36 -7.61 -6.78 9.48
N GLY A 37 -7.32 -5.51 9.79
CA GLY A 37 -7.72 -4.36 8.98
C GLY A 37 -9.18 -3.92 9.13
N ALA A 38 -9.98 -4.59 9.98
CA ALA A 38 -11.39 -4.27 10.20
C ALA A 38 -11.57 -3.02 11.07
N PHE A 39 -11.22 -1.84 10.54
CA PHE A 39 -11.10 -0.60 11.33
C PHE A 39 -11.93 0.59 10.81
N THR A 40 -12.44 0.55 9.58
CA THR A 40 -13.19 1.68 8.95
C THR A 40 -14.37 2.21 9.77
N ALA A 41 -15.12 1.32 10.43
CA ALA A 41 -16.27 1.70 11.28
C ALA A 41 -15.88 1.95 12.75
N LEU A 42 -14.65 1.62 13.15
CA LEU A 42 -14.16 1.88 14.51
C LEU A 42 -13.39 3.21 14.53
N ALA A 43 -12.34 3.31 13.72
CA ALA A 43 -11.61 4.54 13.38
C ALA A 43 -11.36 5.48 14.58
N ASN A 44 -10.96 4.92 15.73
CA ASN A 44 -10.91 5.62 17.02
C ASN A 44 -9.50 5.79 17.59
N ASP A 45 -8.51 5.88 16.70
CA ASP A 45 -7.14 6.33 17.01
C ASP A 45 -6.60 7.10 15.78
N PRO A 46 -5.43 7.75 15.86
CA PRO A 46 -4.92 8.57 14.74
C PRO A 46 -4.73 7.82 13.41
N SER A 47 -4.64 6.47 13.40
CA SER A 47 -4.61 5.71 12.14
C SER A 47 -5.93 5.79 11.37
N ALA A 48 -7.00 6.32 11.97
CA ALA A 48 -8.22 6.72 11.30
C ALA A 48 -7.98 7.61 10.07
N ILE A 49 -6.90 8.40 10.04
CA ILE A 49 -6.50 9.18 8.87
C ILE A 49 -6.39 8.29 7.62
N TYR A 50 -5.88 7.06 7.75
CA TYR A 50 -5.82 6.08 6.67
C TYR A 50 -7.16 5.34 6.47
N PHE A 51 -7.77 4.82 7.54
CA PHE A 51 -8.94 3.93 7.43
C PHE A 51 -10.27 4.63 7.19
N ASN A 52 -10.52 5.76 7.85
CA ASN A 52 -11.72 6.58 7.68
C ASN A 52 -11.48 7.96 8.32
N PRO A 53 -11.22 9.02 7.54
CA PRO A 53 -10.87 10.32 8.10
C PRO A 53 -11.97 10.86 9.05
N ALA A 54 -13.26 10.58 8.80
CA ALA A 54 -14.34 11.02 9.68
C ALA A 54 -14.16 10.55 11.15
N GLY A 55 -13.48 9.43 11.35
CA GLY A 55 -13.23 8.87 12.68
C GLY A 55 -12.38 9.74 13.59
N ILE A 56 -11.58 10.68 13.06
CA ILE A 56 -10.73 11.56 13.90
C ILE A 56 -11.57 12.52 14.76
N THR A 57 -12.85 12.73 14.44
CA THR A 57 -13.79 13.49 15.29
C THR A 57 -14.00 12.88 16.68
N GLN A 58 -13.60 11.61 16.87
CA GLN A 58 -13.62 10.94 18.17
C GLN A 58 -12.42 11.31 19.05
N LEU A 59 -11.41 12.01 18.51
CA LEU A 59 -10.10 12.21 19.11
C LEU A 59 -9.93 13.64 19.62
N TYR A 60 -10.67 13.99 20.67
CA TYR A 60 -10.54 15.28 21.32
C TYR A 60 -9.14 15.46 21.95
N GLY A 61 -8.51 16.61 21.71
CA GLY A 61 -7.13 16.92 22.07
C GLY A 61 -6.13 16.63 20.95
N THR A 62 -4.84 16.68 21.29
CA THR A 62 -3.75 16.28 20.39
C THR A 62 -3.42 14.81 20.60
N HIS A 63 -3.45 14.03 19.52
CA HIS A 63 -3.07 12.61 19.53
C HIS A 63 -2.00 12.35 18.50
N LEU A 64 -1.00 11.54 18.86
CA LEU A 64 0.09 11.12 17.99
C LEU A 64 0.14 9.59 17.96
N LEU A 65 0.39 9.03 16.78
CA LEU A 65 0.62 7.60 16.59
C LEU A 65 1.77 7.41 15.62
N GLY A 66 2.72 6.55 15.94
CA GLY A 66 3.85 6.25 15.07
C GLY A 66 4.29 4.81 15.23
N GLY A 67 4.69 4.19 14.12
CA GLY A 67 5.14 2.81 14.12
C GLY A 67 5.71 2.36 12.78
N SER A 68 6.22 1.13 12.77
CA SER A 68 6.68 0.43 11.58
C SER A 68 6.38 -1.06 11.75
N THR A 69 6.25 -1.76 10.63
CA THR A 69 6.05 -3.22 10.60
C THR A 69 7.17 -3.86 9.81
N LEU A 70 7.72 -4.97 10.31
CA LEU A 70 8.69 -5.77 9.58
C LEU A 70 7.94 -6.69 8.62
N ILE A 71 8.19 -6.54 7.33
CA ILE A 71 7.63 -7.39 6.28
C ILE A 71 8.75 -8.25 5.70
N LEU A 72 8.59 -9.56 5.79
CA LEU A 72 9.53 -10.56 5.26
C LEU A 72 8.79 -11.40 4.21
N PRO A 73 8.80 -11.00 2.92
CA PRO A 73 8.13 -11.76 1.88
C PRO A 73 8.86 -13.08 1.62
N SER A 74 8.08 -14.09 1.27
CA SER A 74 8.57 -15.39 0.83
C SER A 74 7.69 -15.88 -0.32
N SER A 75 8.30 -16.28 -1.42
CA SER A 75 7.62 -16.82 -2.59
C SER A 75 8.53 -17.79 -3.32
N SER A 76 7.94 -18.79 -3.99
CA SER A 76 8.66 -19.68 -4.89
C SER A 76 7.96 -19.76 -6.24
N PHE A 77 8.76 -19.99 -7.29
CA PHE A 77 8.29 -20.17 -8.65
C PHE A 77 8.74 -21.52 -9.17
N ARG A 78 7.79 -22.32 -9.67
CA ARG A 78 8.06 -23.61 -10.32
C ARG A 78 7.98 -23.46 -11.83
N GLY A 79 9.11 -23.68 -12.50
CA GLY A 79 9.22 -23.64 -13.95
C GLY A 79 8.36 -24.68 -14.67
N PRO A 80 7.85 -24.36 -15.87
CA PRO A 80 7.15 -25.33 -16.71
C PRO A 80 8.12 -26.32 -17.36
N ALA A 81 7.60 -27.44 -17.86
CA ALA A 81 8.38 -28.37 -18.67
C ALA A 81 8.98 -27.68 -19.92
N PRO A 82 10.20 -28.04 -20.36
CA PRO A 82 11.01 -29.18 -19.91
C PRO A 82 11.92 -28.90 -18.68
N GLN A 83 12.07 -27.64 -18.28
CA GLN A 83 12.94 -27.22 -17.16
C GLN A 83 12.10 -26.97 -15.90
N ILE A 84 11.69 -28.07 -15.25
CA ILE A 84 10.92 -28.02 -14.00
C ILE A 84 11.88 -27.78 -12.83
N THR A 85 12.32 -26.53 -12.68
CA THR A 85 13.11 -26.06 -11.54
C THR A 85 12.24 -25.26 -10.58
N GLU A 86 12.57 -25.28 -9.28
CA GLU A 86 11.98 -24.39 -8.30
C GLU A 86 13.01 -23.31 -7.95
N ASN A 87 12.64 -22.05 -8.14
CA ASN A 87 13.43 -20.89 -7.74
C ASN A 87 12.70 -20.21 -6.58
N ASN A 88 13.45 -19.76 -5.57
CA ASN A 88 12.90 -19.02 -4.44
C ASN A 88 13.26 -17.55 -4.55
N LEU A 89 12.39 -16.69 -4.02
CA LEU A 89 12.71 -15.29 -3.81
C LEU A 89 13.87 -15.17 -2.80
N GLU A 90 14.78 -14.22 -3.04
CA GLU A 90 15.79 -13.88 -2.06
C GLU A 90 15.15 -13.33 -0.79
N SER A 91 15.77 -13.61 0.37
CA SER A 91 15.28 -13.11 1.65
C SER A 91 15.51 -11.61 1.77
N GLN A 92 14.43 -10.85 1.93
CA GLN A 92 14.46 -9.39 2.11
C GLN A 92 13.65 -8.98 3.33
N ILE A 93 13.99 -7.83 3.93
CA ILE A 93 13.25 -7.24 5.06
C ILE A 93 12.85 -5.82 4.66
N PHE A 94 11.56 -5.52 4.72
CA PHE A 94 11.02 -4.19 4.47
C PHE A 94 10.45 -3.59 5.76
N THR A 95 10.55 -2.27 5.88
CA THR A 95 10.19 -1.51 7.10
C THR A 95 9.28 -0.32 6.77
N PRO A 96 8.09 -0.53 6.17
CA PRO A 96 7.15 0.56 5.97
C PRO A 96 6.84 1.25 7.30
N ILE A 97 6.69 2.56 7.24
CA ILE A 97 6.40 3.41 8.39
C ILE A 97 4.97 3.93 8.33
N HIS A 98 4.45 4.31 9.48
CA HIS A 98 3.27 5.15 9.57
C HIS A 98 3.42 6.14 10.73
N LEU A 99 3.11 7.41 10.47
CA LEU A 99 3.14 8.51 11.42
C LEU A 99 1.86 9.31 11.25
N TYR A 100 1.10 9.52 12.33
CA TYR A 100 -0.17 10.22 12.33
C TYR A 100 -0.25 11.21 13.49
N ALA A 101 -0.84 12.36 13.21
CA ALA A 101 -1.16 13.38 14.20
C ALA A 101 -2.58 13.88 13.97
N THR A 102 -3.37 14.03 15.03
CA THR A 102 -4.70 14.65 14.96
C THR A 102 -4.85 15.70 16.05
N HIS A 103 -5.64 16.72 15.76
CA HIS A 103 -5.97 17.78 16.71
C HIS A 103 -7.36 18.35 16.45
N ASN A 104 -8.14 18.59 17.50
CA ASN A 104 -9.40 19.32 17.41
C ASN A 104 -9.11 20.82 17.46
N VAL A 105 -9.30 21.52 16.33
CA VAL A 105 -8.95 22.94 16.20
C VAL A 105 -10.04 23.83 16.79
N TYR A 106 -11.30 23.42 16.65
CA TYR A 106 -12.44 24.19 17.14
C TYR A 106 -13.64 23.29 17.33
N ASP A 107 -14.11 23.09 18.57
CA ASP A 107 -15.30 22.31 18.97
C ASP A 107 -15.48 21.00 18.16
N LYS A 108 -16.12 21.09 17.00
CA LYS A 108 -16.48 20.00 16.08
C LYS A 108 -15.56 19.82 14.87
N LEU A 109 -14.55 20.67 14.70
CA LEU A 109 -13.59 20.66 13.58
C LEU A 109 -12.25 20.08 14.02
N PHE A 110 -11.82 19.06 13.28
CA PHE A 110 -10.61 18.30 13.52
C PHE A 110 -9.72 18.33 12.29
N LEU A 111 -8.41 18.47 12.52
CA LEU A 111 -7.39 18.34 11.48
C LEU A 111 -6.52 17.13 11.78
N GLY A 112 -6.03 16.51 10.72
CA GLY A 112 -5.11 15.38 10.79
C GLY A 112 -4.02 15.46 9.73
N LEU A 113 -2.82 15.02 10.12
CA LEU A 113 -1.67 14.83 9.25
C LEU A 113 -1.21 13.38 9.34
N GLY A 114 -0.96 12.76 8.20
CA GLY A 114 -0.50 11.37 8.15
C GLY A 114 0.56 11.15 7.10
N VAL A 115 1.60 10.40 7.44
CA VAL A 115 2.60 9.89 6.49
C VAL A 115 2.67 8.38 6.61
N GLY A 116 2.67 7.66 5.50
CA GLY A 116 2.93 6.22 5.51
C GLY A 116 3.07 5.62 4.13
N ASN A 117 3.38 4.32 4.07
CA ASN A 117 3.52 3.59 2.82
C ASN A 117 2.21 2.84 2.53
N ASN A 118 1.36 3.35 1.63
CA ASN A 118 0.10 2.68 1.28
C ASN A 118 0.31 1.57 0.23
N TYR A 119 1.37 1.69 -0.55
CA TYR A 119 1.72 0.77 -1.62
C TYR A 119 3.23 0.54 -1.60
N GLY A 120 3.65 -0.71 -1.81
CA GLY A 120 5.04 -1.04 -1.94
C GLY A 120 5.23 -2.50 -2.31
N LEU A 121 6.29 -2.75 -3.06
CA LEU A 121 6.67 -4.08 -3.52
C LEU A 121 8.18 -4.18 -3.47
N GLY A 122 8.68 -5.35 -3.11
CA GLY A 122 10.09 -5.66 -3.20
C GLY A 122 10.24 -7.13 -3.51
N THR A 123 10.84 -7.44 -4.66
CA THR A 123 11.13 -8.79 -5.08
C THR A 123 12.51 -8.84 -5.71
N LYS A 124 13.33 -9.80 -5.26
CA LYS A 124 14.61 -10.11 -5.86
C LYS A 124 14.74 -11.61 -6.09
N TRP A 125 15.18 -11.98 -7.29
CA TRP A 125 15.47 -13.35 -7.70
C TRP A 125 16.95 -13.48 -8.05
N GLU A 126 17.48 -14.70 -8.02
CA GLU A 126 18.84 -14.99 -8.51
C GLU A 126 18.99 -14.55 -9.97
N ASP A 127 20.09 -13.89 -10.34
CA ASP A 127 20.30 -13.27 -11.65
C ASP A 127 20.14 -14.23 -12.85
N ASP A 128 20.39 -15.52 -12.65
CA ASP A 128 20.36 -16.54 -13.69
C ASP A 128 19.09 -17.41 -13.70
N TRP A 129 18.10 -17.10 -12.84
CA TRP A 129 16.85 -17.86 -12.71
C TRP A 129 16.06 -17.96 -14.02
N ILE A 130 15.16 -18.94 -14.10
CA ILE A 130 14.43 -19.26 -15.34
C ILE A 130 13.62 -18.08 -15.91
N GLY A 131 13.15 -17.16 -15.05
CA GLY A 131 12.37 -15.99 -15.42
C GLY A 131 13.18 -14.69 -15.55
N LYS A 132 14.52 -14.74 -15.61
CA LYS A 132 15.39 -13.56 -15.64
C LYS A 132 15.11 -12.52 -16.72
N TYR A 133 14.46 -12.92 -17.82
CA TYR A 133 14.04 -11.99 -18.88
C TYR A 133 12.71 -11.27 -18.59
N MET A 134 11.98 -11.71 -17.56
CA MET A 134 10.73 -11.10 -17.11
C MET A 134 10.98 -10.12 -15.97
N ALA A 135 11.64 -10.57 -14.90
CA ALA A 135 12.01 -9.75 -13.75
C ALA A 135 13.16 -10.42 -13.00
N VAL A 136 14.10 -9.63 -12.51
CA VAL A 136 15.14 -10.07 -11.55
C VAL A 136 14.96 -9.27 -10.28
N GLU A 137 14.81 -7.96 -10.41
CA GLU A 137 14.57 -7.04 -9.32
C GLU A 137 13.34 -6.17 -9.62
N THR A 138 12.50 -5.97 -8.61
CA THR A 138 11.40 -5.00 -8.68
C THR A 138 11.22 -4.42 -7.30
N GLU A 139 11.47 -3.12 -7.18
CA GLU A 139 11.22 -2.35 -5.97
C GLU A 139 10.29 -1.20 -6.30
N ILE A 140 9.21 -1.07 -5.53
CA ILE A 140 8.31 0.09 -5.55
C ILE A 140 8.23 0.59 -4.12
N ARG A 141 8.67 1.81 -3.89
CA ARG A 141 8.60 2.46 -2.58
C ARG A 141 7.78 3.73 -2.69
N THR A 142 6.73 3.86 -1.88
CA THR A 142 5.86 5.05 -1.90
C THR A 142 5.70 5.67 -0.53
N PHE A 143 5.58 6.99 -0.49
CA PHE A 143 5.27 7.77 0.71
C PHE A 143 4.03 8.61 0.44
N PHE A 144 2.96 8.32 1.19
CA PHE A 144 1.67 9.00 1.12
C PHE A 144 1.55 10.00 2.26
N PHE A 145 1.44 11.27 1.91
CA PHE A 145 1.20 12.40 2.80
C PHE A 145 -0.29 12.76 2.74
N ASN A 146 -0.96 12.68 3.88
CA ASN A 146 -2.40 12.86 4.03
C ASN A 146 -2.63 14.10 4.89
N LEU A 147 -3.33 15.08 4.33
CA LEU A 147 -3.85 16.23 5.06
C LEU A 147 -5.37 16.12 5.09
N VAL A 148 -5.93 15.85 6.27
CA VAL A 148 -7.37 15.59 6.43
C VAL A 148 -8.01 16.64 7.33
N ALA A 149 -9.25 16.99 7.02
CA ALA A 149 -10.14 17.77 7.85
C ALA A 149 -11.43 16.97 8.07
N SER A 150 -11.93 16.96 9.29
CA SER A 150 -13.18 16.26 9.63
C SER A 150 -14.07 17.11 10.51
N TYR A 151 -15.37 16.93 10.32
CA TYR A 151 -16.40 17.71 10.97
C TYR A 151 -17.45 16.80 11.60
N GLU A 152 -17.69 16.98 12.89
CA GLU A 152 -18.79 16.35 13.61
C GLU A 152 -20.08 17.11 13.28
N ILE A 153 -20.95 16.53 12.46
CA ILE A 153 -22.24 17.15 12.09
C ILE A 153 -23.16 17.14 13.32
N ILE A 154 -23.30 15.96 13.91
CA ILE A 154 -23.98 15.67 15.18
C ILE A 154 -23.18 14.59 15.92
N PRO A 155 -23.39 14.36 17.23
CA PRO A 155 -22.58 13.40 18.01
C PRO A 155 -22.55 11.99 17.41
N GLU A 156 -23.59 11.61 16.68
CA GLU A 156 -23.74 10.31 16.02
C GLU A 156 -23.31 10.30 14.55
N LEU A 157 -22.93 11.43 13.94
CA LEU A 157 -22.60 11.51 12.52
C LEU A 157 -21.47 12.50 12.26
N SER A 158 -20.40 11.98 11.65
CA SER A 158 -19.25 12.77 11.24
C SER A 158 -18.89 12.50 9.77
N VAL A 159 -18.24 13.49 9.17
CA VAL A 159 -17.70 13.42 7.82
C VAL A 159 -16.24 13.85 7.84
N GLY A 160 -15.46 13.32 6.90
CA GLY A 160 -14.06 13.66 6.74
C GLY A 160 -13.71 13.77 5.26
N PHE A 161 -12.81 14.69 4.94
CA PHE A 161 -12.23 14.86 3.62
C PHE A 161 -10.74 15.15 3.76
N GLY A 162 -9.93 14.71 2.81
CA GLY A 162 -8.52 15.02 2.82
C GLY A 162 -7.87 15.01 1.45
N TYR A 163 -6.81 15.78 1.36
CA TYR A 163 -5.90 15.77 0.24
C TYR A 163 -4.77 14.77 0.49
N VAL A 164 -4.39 14.06 -0.56
CA VAL A 164 -3.34 13.05 -0.54
C VAL A 164 -2.29 13.45 -1.56
N PHE A 165 -1.05 13.60 -1.12
CA PHE A 165 0.11 13.74 -1.97
C PHE A 165 0.98 12.50 -1.84
N THR A 166 1.52 12.01 -2.95
CA THR A 166 2.36 10.81 -2.95
C THR A 166 3.66 11.11 -3.67
N TYR A 167 4.75 10.63 -3.10
CA TYR A 167 6.04 10.49 -3.75
C TYR A 167 6.38 9.00 -3.84
N GLY A 168 7.04 8.56 -4.91
CA GLY A 168 7.54 7.21 -4.96
C GLY A 168 8.78 7.05 -5.82
N ASP A 169 9.50 5.98 -5.53
CA ASP A 169 10.65 5.50 -6.29
C ASP A 169 10.31 4.11 -6.85
N VAL A 170 10.85 3.81 -8.03
CA VAL A 170 10.73 2.50 -8.67
C VAL A 170 12.07 2.05 -9.22
N ILE A 171 12.39 0.78 -8.98
CA ILE A 171 13.51 0.07 -9.60
C ILE A 171 12.94 -1.17 -10.29
N ILE A 172 13.23 -1.36 -11.57
CA ILE A 172 12.86 -2.55 -12.33
C ILE A 172 14.09 -3.06 -13.04
N GLY A 173 14.55 -4.24 -12.64
CA GLY A 173 15.72 -4.91 -13.17
C GLY A 173 15.37 -6.21 -13.88
N ARG A 174 15.93 -6.44 -15.07
CA ARG A 174 15.81 -7.72 -15.79
C ARG A 174 16.97 -7.96 -16.73
N ASN A 175 17.18 -9.21 -17.11
CA ASN A 175 18.10 -9.53 -18.21
C ASN A 175 17.42 -9.31 -19.56
N ILE A 176 18.23 -9.00 -20.57
CA ILE A 176 17.79 -8.92 -21.98
C ILE A 176 18.49 -10.02 -22.76
N ASN A 177 17.75 -10.82 -23.52
CA ASN A 177 18.35 -11.76 -24.45
C ASN A 177 18.81 -11.02 -25.73
N LEU A 178 20.12 -10.77 -25.84
CA LEU A 178 20.71 -10.16 -27.04
C LEU A 178 21.18 -11.25 -28.01
N SER A 179 20.23 -11.88 -28.70
CA SER A 179 20.52 -12.71 -29.86
C SER A 179 20.83 -11.86 -31.09
N PRO A 180 21.84 -12.18 -31.93
CA PRO A 180 22.65 -13.41 -31.95
C PRO A 180 23.95 -13.36 -31.13
N PHE A 181 24.16 -12.36 -30.27
CA PHE A 181 25.42 -12.15 -29.55
C PHE A 181 25.64 -13.12 -28.37
N ASN A 182 24.69 -14.03 -28.10
CA ASN A 182 24.71 -14.96 -26.97
C ASN A 182 25.04 -14.29 -25.62
N ALA A 183 24.55 -13.06 -25.43
CA ALA A 183 24.78 -12.26 -24.24
C ALA A 183 23.46 -11.95 -23.53
N ASN A 184 23.52 -11.84 -22.20
CA ASN A 184 22.38 -11.53 -21.34
C ASN A 184 22.70 -10.34 -20.45
N PRO A 185 22.87 -9.12 -21.01
CA PRO A 185 23.07 -7.94 -20.19
C PRO A 185 21.89 -7.72 -19.25
N TYR A 186 22.18 -7.10 -18.12
CA TYR A 186 21.18 -6.65 -17.17
C TYR A 186 20.76 -5.23 -17.53
N LEU A 187 19.47 -4.98 -17.58
CA LEU A 187 18.89 -3.65 -17.74
C LEU A 187 18.20 -3.28 -16.43
N GLU A 188 18.65 -2.18 -15.85
CA GLU A 188 18.00 -1.52 -14.73
C GLU A 188 17.23 -0.30 -15.22
N LEU A 189 15.99 -0.14 -14.75
CA LEU A 189 15.21 1.07 -14.89
C LEU A 189 15.00 1.64 -13.49
N GLU A 190 15.49 2.85 -13.25
CA GLU A 190 15.28 3.59 -12.01
C GLU A 190 14.49 4.86 -12.31
N GLY A 191 13.50 5.19 -11.48
CA GLY A 191 12.78 6.44 -11.63
C GLY A 191 12.07 6.87 -10.35
N ASN A 192 11.73 8.15 -10.31
CA ASN A 192 10.92 8.71 -9.24
C ASN A 192 9.73 9.49 -9.83
N GLY A 193 8.71 9.69 -9.01
CA GLY A 193 7.49 10.33 -9.45
C GLY A 193 6.68 10.87 -8.29
N THR A 194 5.73 11.75 -8.63
CA THR A 194 4.76 12.26 -7.67
C THR A 194 3.34 12.08 -8.19
N GLY A 195 2.38 12.06 -7.28
CA GLY A 195 0.97 11.94 -7.58
C GLY A 195 0.13 12.65 -6.54
N SER A 196 -1.14 12.87 -6.87
CA SER A 196 -2.11 13.48 -5.96
C SER A 196 -3.46 12.80 -6.05
N GLY A 197 -4.20 12.86 -4.95
CA GLY A 197 -5.54 12.33 -4.83
C GLY A 197 -6.27 12.92 -3.65
N PHE A 198 -7.38 12.28 -3.29
CA PHE A 198 -8.17 12.68 -2.14
C PHE A 198 -8.76 11.46 -1.43
N THR A 199 -9.14 11.67 -0.18
CA THR A 199 -9.90 10.71 0.62
C THR A 199 -11.14 11.36 1.19
N ALA A 200 -12.20 10.57 1.34
CA ALA A 200 -13.44 11.00 1.98
C ALA A 200 -13.94 9.90 2.91
N GLY A 201 -14.66 10.29 3.95
CA GLY A 201 -15.17 9.38 4.95
C GLY A 201 -16.47 9.85 5.56
N ILE A 202 -17.31 8.88 5.92
CA ILE A 202 -18.51 9.09 6.74
C ILE A 202 -18.43 8.07 7.89
N LEU A 203 -18.76 8.52 9.10
CA LEU A 203 -18.90 7.65 10.25
C LEU A 203 -20.20 7.98 10.98
N ALA A 204 -21.08 6.99 11.07
CA ALA A 204 -22.37 7.08 11.73
C ALA A 204 -22.46 6.09 12.89
N LYS A 205 -22.99 6.52 14.03
CA LYS A 205 -23.21 5.71 15.23
C LYS A 205 -24.69 5.75 15.63
N PRO A 206 -25.59 5.05 14.91
CA PRO A 206 -27.02 5.09 15.19
C PRO A 206 -27.39 4.66 16.63
N THR A 207 -26.56 3.81 17.24
CA THR A 207 -26.69 3.40 18.64
C THR A 207 -25.31 3.27 19.29
N LYS A 208 -25.26 3.15 20.62
CA LYS A 208 -23.99 2.90 21.35
C LYS A 208 -23.31 1.57 20.99
N ALA A 209 -24.05 0.62 20.42
CA ALA A 209 -23.56 -0.71 20.06
C ALA A 209 -23.29 -0.89 18.56
N LEU A 210 -23.68 0.08 17.73
CA LEU A 210 -23.58 -0.01 16.27
C LEU A 210 -22.87 1.21 15.71
N SER A 211 -21.78 0.96 15.01
CA SER A 211 -21.04 1.95 14.23
C SER A 211 -20.97 1.51 12.78
N ILE A 212 -21.20 2.43 11.86
CA ILE A 212 -21.20 2.22 10.41
C ILE A 212 -20.25 3.25 9.83
N GLY A 213 -19.21 2.79 9.13
CA GLY A 213 -18.23 3.64 8.47
C GLY A 213 -18.17 3.37 6.98
N VAL A 214 -18.04 4.42 6.19
CA VAL A 214 -17.75 4.35 4.75
C VAL A 214 -16.54 5.22 4.49
N SER A 215 -15.54 4.67 3.81
CA SER A 215 -14.33 5.39 3.42
C SER A 215 -14.08 5.22 1.93
N TYR A 216 -13.68 6.30 1.27
CA TYR A 216 -13.28 6.32 -0.12
C TYR A 216 -11.88 6.94 -0.24
N ARG A 217 -11.07 6.37 -1.12
CA ARG A 217 -9.78 6.90 -1.54
C ARG A 217 -9.77 6.93 -3.05
N SER A 218 -9.44 8.09 -3.62
CA SER A 218 -9.35 8.23 -5.07
C SER A 218 -8.20 7.39 -5.62
N GLN A 219 -8.27 7.08 -6.92
CA GLN A 219 -7.09 6.67 -7.65
C GLN A 219 -6.03 7.77 -7.58
N VAL A 220 -4.76 7.36 -7.48
CA VAL A 220 -3.60 8.23 -7.63
C VAL A 220 -2.79 7.69 -8.79
N THR A 221 -2.50 8.56 -9.77
CA THR A 221 -1.60 8.25 -10.88
C THR A 221 -0.25 8.87 -10.57
N VAL A 222 0.80 8.07 -10.64
CA VAL A 222 2.20 8.50 -10.46
C VAL A 222 2.91 8.26 -11.78
N GLU A 223 3.37 9.34 -12.40
CA GLU A 223 4.21 9.28 -13.60
C GLU A 223 5.66 9.27 -13.16
N PHE A 224 6.37 8.19 -13.47
CA PHE A 224 7.78 8.01 -13.11
C PHE A 224 8.66 8.48 -14.27
N GLU A 225 9.64 9.31 -13.95
CA GLU A 225 10.71 9.73 -14.86
C GLU A 225 12.05 9.28 -14.28
N GLY A 226 12.96 8.85 -15.15
CA GLY A 226 14.28 8.39 -14.74
C GLY A 226 15.05 7.74 -15.88
N ASP A 227 16.02 6.92 -15.50
CA ASP A 227 17.10 6.45 -16.37
C ASP A 227 17.05 4.95 -16.60
N ALA A 228 17.66 4.54 -17.70
CA ALA A 228 17.83 3.14 -18.08
C ALA A 228 19.31 2.82 -18.15
N THR A 229 19.80 1.96 -17.25
CA THR A 229 21.22 1.64 -17.10
C THR A 229 21.48 0.18 -17.49
N PRO A 230 22.09 -0.08 -18.65
CA PRO A 230 22.50 -1.42 -19.02
C PRO A 230 23.88 -1.75 -18.44
N SER A 231 24.06 -3.00 -18.00
CA SER A 231 25.34 -3.55 -17.54
C SER A 231 25.60 -4.94 -18.12
N ASN A 232 26.86 -5.37 -18.10
CA ASN A 232 27.31 -6.67 -18.64
C ASN A 232 26.97 -6.87 -20.14
N TYR A 233 26.96 -5.79 -20.93
CA TYR A 233 26.75 -5.84 -22.37
C TYR A 233 28.05 -6.12 -23.14
N PRO A 234 27.98 -6.73 -24.34
CA PRO A 234 29.16 -6.97 -25.18
C PRO A 234 29.86 -5.68 -25.61
N ASP A 235 31.19 -5.72 -25.77
CA ASP A 235 32.04 -4.57 -26.14
C ASP A 235 31.55 -3.82 -27.39
N GLN A 236 30.86 -4.50 -28.32
CA GLN A 236 30.31 -3.89 -29.52
C GLN A 236 29.25 -2.81 -29.24
N PHE A 237 28.67 -2.80 -28.04
CA PHE A 237 27.65 -1.83 -27.62
C PHE A 237 28.21 -0.69 -26.75
N ASN A 238 29.53 -0.64 -26.53
CA ASN A 238 30.15 0.37 -25.68
C ASN A 238 29.95 1.78 -26.25
N GLY A 239 29.36 2.66 -25.45
CA GLY A 239 28.98 4.03 -25.85
C GLY A 239 27.81 4.14 -26.81
N LEU A 240 27.10 3.03 -27.09
CA LEU A 240 25.90 3.00 -27.96
C LEU A 240 24.60 2.83 -27.19
N LEU A 241 24.69 2.40 -25.93
CA LEU A 241 23.56 2.29 -25.02
C LEU A 241 23.46 3.56 -24.16
N PRO A 242 22.24 3.92 -23.70
CA PRO A 242 22.04 5.04 -22.78
C PRO A 242 22.92 4.93 -21.54
#